data_AF-A0A946J4R7-F1
#
_entry.id   AF-A0A946J4R7-F1
#
_cell.length_a   1.000
_cell.length_b   1.000
_cell.length_c   1.000
_cell.angle_alpha   90.00
_cell.angle_beta   90.00
_cell.angle_gamma   90.00
#
_symmetry.space_group_name_H-M   'P 1'
#
loop_
_entity.id
_entity.type
_entity.pdbx_description
1 polymer ?
#
loop_
_entity_poly.entity_id
_entity_poly.type
_entity_poly.pdbx_seq_one_letter_code
_entity_poly.pdbx_strand_id
1 'polypeptide(L)'
;MFIADYHSLTSVHDKETLKSNKLRLLKEYFALLPVDTDIVVFEQSKINRINDITWMFSSVTPYSLMLRAHSFKDSQNKNSEINMSVFNYPILMTSDIVSYDIDIVPV
;
A
#
# COMPACT_ATOMS: atom_id res chain seq x y z
N MET A 1 -9.78 0.93 -7.65
CA MET A 1 -8.62 0.01 -7.58
C MET A 1 -7.34 0.83 -7.69
N PHE A 2 -6.22 0.37 -7.12
CA PHE A 2 -4.98 1.12 -7.24
C PHE A 2 -3.74 0.24 -7.28
N ILE A 3 -2.69 0.77 -7.89
CA ILE A 3 -1.36 0.20 -7.89
C ILE A 3 -0.66 0.68 -6.62
N ALA A 4 -0.48 -0.23 -5.65
CA ALA A 4 0.11 0.02 -4.34
C ALA A 4 1.65 0.08 -4.41
N ASP A 5 2.19 1.08 -5.10
CA ASP A 5 3.62 1.14 -5.39
C ASP A 5 4.48 1.63 -4.24
N TYR A 6 3.95 2.42 -3.29
CA TYR A 6 4.65 2.68 -2.03
C TYR A 6 4.68 1.43 -1.13
N HIS A 7 3.61 0.64 -1.09
CA HIS A 7 3.63 -0.64 -0.37
C HIS A 7 4.64 -1.61 -0.98
N SER A 8 4.83 -1.59 -2.29
CA SER A 8 5.83 -2.44 -2.95
C SER A 8 7.27 -2.15 -2.50
N LEU A 9 7.56 -0.93 -2.03
CA LEU A 9 8.87 -0.53 -1.51
C LEU A 9 9.19 -1.18 -0.15
N THR A 10 8.27 -1.91 0.49
CA THR A 10 8.62 -2.68 1.69
C THR A 10 9.62 -3.80 1.38
N SER A 11 9.64 -4.30 0.13
CA SER A 11 10.46 -5.44 -0.28
C SER A 11 11.20 -5.27 -1.62
N VAL A 12 10.68 -4.47 -2.56
CA VAL A 12 11.28 -4.29 -3.89
C VAL A 12 11.89 -2.90 -4.02
N HIS A 13 13.22 -2.84 -4.21
CA HIS A 13 13.97 -1.59 -4.34
C HIS A 13 14.56 -1.38 -5.74
N ASP A 14 14.55 -2.41 -6.59
CA ASP A 14 15.01 -2.30 -7.98
C ASP A 14 13.99 -1.52 -8.82
N LYS A 15 14.46 -0.43 -9.42
CA LYS A 15 13.63 0.52 -10.18
C LYS A 15 12.99 -0.13 -11.40
N GLU A 16 13.75 -0.91 -12.16
CA GLU A 16 13.25 -1.51 -13.40
C GLU A 16 12.22 -2.60 -13.09
N THR A 17 12.43 -3.38 -12.03
CA THR A 17 11.47 -4.34 -11.50
C THR A 17 10.16 -3.66 -11.08
N LEU A 18 10.24 -2.57 -10.30
CA LEU A 18 9.05 -1.80 -9.91
C LEU A 18 8.29 -1.28 -11.13
N LYS A 19 8.99 -0.66 -12.09
CA LYS A 19 8.39 -0.12 -13.31
C LYS A 19 7.71 -1.21 -14.14
N SER A 20 8.37 -2.35 -14.31
CA SER A 20 7.84 -3.51 -15.03
C SER A 20 6.60 -4.07 -14.36
N ASN A 21 6.64 -4.26 -13.03
CA ASN A 21 5.51 -4.76 -12.25
C ASN A 21 4.31 -3.81 -12.30
N LYS A 22 4.53 -2.49 -12.19
CA LYS A 22 3.45 -1.50 -12.33
C LYS A 22 2.77 -1.59 -13.69
N LEU A 23 3.56 -1.64 -14.77
CA LEU A 23 3.01 -1.73 -16.12
C LEU A 23 2.26 -3.05 -16.33
N ARG A 24 2.79 -4.16 -15.81
CA ARG A 24 2.13 -5.47 -15.87
C ARG A 24 0.78 -5.43 -15.15
N LEU A 25 0.75 -4.96 -13.90
CA LEU A 25 -0.49 -4.87 -13.11
C LEU A 25 -1.54 -3.97 -13.76
N LEU A 26 -1.10 -2.85 -14.34
CA LEU A 26 -2.00 -1.95 -15.07
C LEU A 26 -2.65 -2.66 -16.27
N LYS A 27 -1.88 -3.42 -17.04
CA LYS A 27 -2.39 -4.22 -18.16
C LYS A 27 -3.36 -5.30 -17.68
N GLU A 28 -3.02 -5.99 -16.59
CA GLU A 28 -3.89 -7.02 -15.99
C GLU A 28 -5.22 -6.43 -15.53
N TYR A 29 -5.21 -5.25 -14.89
CA TYR A 29 -6.45 -4.55 -14.52
C TYR A 29 -7.30 -4.20 -15.75
N PHE A 30 -6.74 -3.53 -16.74
CA PHE A 30 -7.52 -3.14 -17.93
C PHE A 30 -7.93 -4.30 -18.83
N ALA A 31 -7.25 -5.44 -18.77
CA ALA A 31 -7.67 -6.65 -19.48
C ALA A 31 -8.93 -7.29 -18.87
N LEU A 32 -9.16 -7.09 -17.57
CA LEU A 32 -10.28 -7.69 -16.84
C LEU A 32 -11.47 -6.74 -16.65
N LEU A 33 -11.23 -5.44 -16.75
CA LEU A 33 -12.26 -4.42 -16.60
C LEU A 33 -13.16 -4.32 -17.84
N PRO A 34 -14.49 -4.24 -17.67
CA PRO A 34 -15.40 -3.87 -18.74
C PRO A 34 -15.08 -2.48 -19.31
N VAL A 35 -15.36 -2.26 -20.60
CA VAL A 35 -15.11 -0.97 -21.27
C VAL A 35 -15.95 0.16 -20.68
N ASP A 36 -17.14 -0.16 -20.16
CA ASP A 36 -18.11 0.73 -19.54
C ASP A 36 -18.02 0.75 -18.01
N THR A 37 -16.87 0.38 -17.44
CA THR A 37 -16.69 0.38 -15.98
C THR A 37 -16.59 1.79 -15.39
N ASP A 38 -17.24 2.00 -14.24
CA ASP A 38 -17.04 3.19 -13.40
C ASP A 38 -15.82 3.05 -12.45
N ILE A 39 -15.05 1.97 -12.57
CA ILE A 39 -13.90 1.70 -11.69
C ILE A 39 -12.75 2.65 -12.02
N VAL A 40 -12.38 3.49 -11.05
CA VAL A 40 -11.17 4.30 -11.12
C VAL A 40 -9.94 3.45 -10.79
N VAL A 41 -8.95 3.48 -11.68
CA VAL A 41 -7.62 2.88 -11.49
C VAL A 41 -6.59 3.99 -11.38
N PHE A 42 -5.79 3.99 -10.31
CA PHE A 42 -4.75 4.99 -10.09
C PHE A 42 -3.47 4.38 -9.51
N GLU A 43 -2.37 5.15 -9.56
CA GLU A 43 -1.09 4.81 -8.94
C GLU A 43 -0.98 5.54 -7.61
N GLN A 44 -0.68 4.80 -6.53
CA GLN A 44 -0.65 5.34 -5.16
C GLN A 44 0.31 6.53 -5.05
N SER A 45 1.52 6.41 -5.58
CA SER A 45 2.54 7.47 -5.55
C SER A 45 2.19 8.73 -6.32
N LYS A 46 1.11 8.73 -7.12
CA LYS A 46 0.61 9.94 -7.81
C LYS A 46 -0.32 10.76 -6.93
N ILE A 47 -0.74 10.24 -5.78
CA ILE A 47 -1.63 10.92 -4.84
C ILE A 47 -0.81 11.42 -3.65
N ASN A 48 -0.19 12.58 -3.80
CA ASN A 48 0.75 13.14 -2.82
C ASN A 48 0.17 13.25 -1.38
N ARG A 49 -1.15 13.46 -1.27
CA ARG A 49 -1.86 13.61 0.02
C ARG A 49 -1.83 12.34 0.89
N ILE A 50 -1.64 11.16 0.30
CA ILE A 50 -1.58 9.90 1.06
C ILE A 50 -0.43 9.93 2.08
N ASN A 51 0.72 10.49 1.70
CA ASN A 51 1.87 10.59 2.60
C ASN A 51 1.62 11.59 3.75
N ASP A 52 0.95 12.71 3.46
CA ASP A 52 0.59 13.70 4.49
C ASP A 52 -0.36 13.08 5.53
N ILE A 53 -1.35 12.32 5.07
CA ILE A 53 -2.30 11.61 5.94
C ILE A 53 -1.60 10.50 6.72
N THR A 54 -0.69 9.76 6.08
CA THR A 54 0.14 8.74 6.74
C THR A 54 0.96 9.34 7.88
N TRP A 55 1.53 10.53 7.67
CA TRP A 55 2.27 11.25 8.71
C TRP A 55 1.36 11.66 9.88
N MET A 56 0.16 12.17 9.59
CA MET A 56 -0.83 12.50 10.62
C MET A 56 -1.23 11.27 11.44
N PHE A 57 -1.54 10.14 10.80
CA PHE A 57 -1.86 8.91 11.53
C PHE A 57 -0.68 8.34 12.31
N SER A 58 0.54 8.47 11.79
CA SER A 58 1.74 8.05 12.52
C SER A 58 1.90 8.80 13.85
N SER A 59 1.43 10.05 13.92
CA SER A 59 1.50 10.88 15.13
C SER A 59 0.52 10.46 16.23
N VAL A 60 -0.51 9.67 15.90
CA VAL A 60 -1.53 9.20 16.85
C VAL A 60 -1.52 7.68 17.03
N THR A 61 -0.80 6.94 16.19
CA THR A 61 -0.75 5.47 16.23
C THR A 61 0.26 5.02 17.29
N PRO A 62 -0.16 4.28 18.34
CA PRO A 62 0.77 3.81 19.36
C PRO A 62 1.75 2.80 18.79
N TYR A 63 3.03 2.95 19.13
CA TYR A 63 4.08 1.98 18.79
C TYR A 63 3.72 0.53 19.20
N SER A 64 3.07 0.36 20.36
CA SER A 64 2.63 -0.94 20.87
C SER A 64 1.51 -1.60 20.05
N LEU A 65 0.75 -0.82 19.29
CA LEU A 65 -0.23 -1.36 18.33
C LEU A 65 0.51 -1.99 17.15
N MET A 66 1.52 -1.30 16.63
CA MET A 66 2.31 -1.76 15.47
C MET A 66 3.13 -3.02 15.78
N LEU A 67 3.64 -3.18 17.00
CA LEU A 67 4.26 -4.44 17.46
C LEU A 67 3.33 -5.66 17.38
N ARG A 68 2.01 -5.45 17.36
CA ARG A 68 1.01 -6.52 17.28
C ARG A 68 0.54 -6.79 15.86
N ALA A 69 0.91 -5.96 14.89
CA ALA A 69 0.52 -6.13 13.49
C ALA A 69 1.01 -7.48 12.96
N HIS A 70 0.11 -8.22 12.30
CA HIS A 70 0.39 -9.56 11.78
C HIS A 70 1.58 -9.57 10.83
N SER A 71 1.65 -8.59 9.93
CA SER A 71 2.72 -8.49 8.96
C SER A 71 4.09 -8.26 9.57
N PHE A 72 4.18 -7.43 10.61
CA PHE A 72 5.42 -7.26 11.37
C PHE A 72 5.82 -8.57 12.06
N LYS A 73 4.88 -9.25 12.72
CA LYS A 73 5.13 -10.55 13.37
C LYS A 73 5.55 -11.63 12.37
N ASP A 74 4.92 -11.69 11.21
CA ASP A 74 5.25 -12.65 10.17
C ASP A 74 6.64 -12.41 9.61
N SER A 75 7.03 -11.14 9.38
CA SER A 75 8.38 -10.77 8.97
C SER A 75 9.43 -11.09 10.05
N GLN A 76 9.09 -10.94 11.34
CA GLN A 76 9.95 -11.35 12.46
C GLN A 76 10.15 -12.87 12.48
N ASN A 77 9.05 -13.63 12.36
CA ASN A 77 9.09 -15.09 12.37
C ASN A 77 9.90 -15.66 11.19
N LYS A 78 9.90 -14.97 10.05
CA LYS A 78 10.66 -15.36 8.84
C LYS A 78 12.14 -14.95 8.89
N ASN A 79 12.60 -14.30 9.96
CA ASN A 79 13.94 -13.68 10.05
C ASN A 79 14.27 -12.81 8.82
N SER A 80 13.24 -12.16 8.26
CA SER A 80 13.43 -11.24 7.15
C SER A 80 14.03 -9.93 7.66
N GLU A 81 14.75 -9.22 6.80
CA GLU A 81 15.23 -7.88 7.11
C GLU A 81 14.02 -6.95 7.28
N ILE A 82 13.75 -6.54 8.52
CA ILE A 82 12.63 -5.67 8.85
C ILE A 82 13.09 -4.22 8.80
N ASN A 83 12.55 -3.48 7.85
CA ASN A 83 12.72 -2.04 7.76
C ASN A 83 11.49 -1.29 8.32
N MET A 84 11.63 0.02 8.45
CA MET A 84 10.55 0.87 8.98
C MET A 84 9.32 0.89 8.07
N SER A 85 9.49 0.65 6.77
CA SER A 85 8.36 0.54 5.83
C SER A 85 7.52 -0.69 6.14
N VAL A 86 8.11 -1.85 6.42
CA VAL A 86 7.38 -3.06 6.86
C VAL A 86 6.65 -2.79 8.18
N PHE A 87 7.27 -2.08 9.11
CA PHE A 87 6.64 -1.73 10.37
C PHE A 87 5.47 -0.74 10.19
N ASN A 88 5.64 0.28 9.33
CA ASN A 88 4.68 1.37 9.16
C ASN A 88 3.61 1.12 8.09
N TYR A 89 3.74 0.13 7.20
CA TYR A 89 2.81 0.00 6.08
C TYR A 89 1.34 -0.12 6.49
N PRO A 90 0.94 -0.69 7.65
CA PRO A 90 -0.48 -0.67 8.03
C PRO A 90 -1.03 0.75 8.28
N ILE A 91 -0.17 1.70 8.66
CA ILE A 91 -0.53 3.13 8.79
C ILE A 91 -0.74 3.75 7.39
N LEU A 92 0.14 3.41 6.44
CA LEU A 92 -0.03 3.79 5.04
C LEU A 92 -1.32 3.20 4.46
N MET A 93 -1.59 1.92 4.73
CA MET A 93 -2.81 1.21 4.32
C MET A 93 -4.08 1.86 4.89
N THR A 94 -4.02 2.31 6.15
CA THR A 94 -5.11 3.07 6.77
C THR A 94 -5.37 4.37 5.99
N SER A 95 -4.31 5.07 5.60
CA SER A 95 -4.40 6.30 4.81
C SER A 95 -5.00 6.05 3.43
N ASP A 96 -4.66 4.94 2.79
CA ASP A 96 -5.23 4.55 1.49
C ASP A 96 -6.75 4.33 1.57
N ILE A 97 -7.25 3.80 2.68
CA ILE A 97 -8.69 3.51 2.87
C ILE A 97 -9.46 4.78 3.19
N VAL A 98 -9.03 5.53 4.21
CA VAL A 98 -9.82 6.67 4.71
C VAL A 98 -9.83 7.88 3.78
N SER A 99 -8.87 7.97 2.85
CA SER A 99 -8.74 9.13 1.95
C SER A 99 -9.88 9.24 0.93
N TYR A 100 -10.66 8.17 0.75
CA TYR A 100 -11.71 8.11 -0.27
C TYR A 100 -13.10 7.79 0.30
N ASP A 101 -13.27 7.89 1.63
CA ASP A 101 -14.55 7.64 2.31
C ASP A 101 -15.14 6.26 1.94
N ILE A 102 -14.30 5.22 2.02
CA ILE A 102 -14.63 3.87 1.57
C ILE A 102 -15.45 3.13 2.63
N ASP A 103 -16.65 2.66 2.26
CA ASP A 103 -17.49 1.83 3.13
C ASP A 103 -17.04 0.36 3.22
N ILE A 104 -16.48 -0.17 2.12
CA ILE A 104 -16.17 -1.61 1.98
C ILE A 104 -14.75 -1.79 1.41
N VAL A 105 -13.92 -2.58 2.11
CA VAL A 105 -12.58 -2.96 1.67
C VAL A 105 -12.54 -4.48 1.42
N PRO A 106 -12.63 -4.94 0.16
CA PRO A 106 -12.45 -6.35 -0.15
C PRO A 106 -10.96 -6.72 -0.04
N VAL A 107 -10.65 -7.66 0.86
CA VAL A 107 -9.28 -8.14 1.16
C VAL A 107 -9.06 -9.58 0.74
#